data_AF-A0A9D6EK53-F1
#
_entry.id   AF-A0A9D6EK53-F1
#
_cell.length_a   1.000
_cell.length_b   1.000
_cell.length_c   1.000
_cell.angle_alpha   90.00
_cell.angle_beta   90.00
_cell.angle_gamma   90.00
#
_symmetry.space_group_name_H-M   'P 1'
#
loop_
_entity.id
_entity.type
_entity.pdbx_description
1 polymer ?
#
loop_
_entity_poly.entity_id
_entity_poly.type
_entity_poly.pdbx_seq_one_letter_code
_entity_poly.pdbx_strand_id
1 'polypeptide(L)'
;MDLTPLVFGFVFLFNFRAALKLLIDWKGMLTTIGFVKEAYASLERLPTEAALEDDDRAPIFLHLVPAYQEPEITATLAALLASRYPHGRLHVVVVTKEEEERGPHPEMGVPTAEIVRRYRAELPP
;
A
#
# COMPACT_ATOMS: atom_id res chain seq x y z
N MET A 1 34.02 47.13 17.18
CA MET A 1 33.86 45.83 17.86
C MET A 1 33.97 44.75 16.80
N ASP A 2 34.89 43.80 16.98
CA ASP A 2 35.00 42.64 16.09
C ASP A 2 33.87 41.65 16.40
N LEU A 3 32.95 41.48 15.44
CA LEU A 3 31.79 40.59 15.55
C LEU A 3 32.07 39.18 15.02
N THR A 4 33.24 38.96 14.41
CA THR A 4 33.66 37.68 13.85
C THR A 4 33.52 36.50 14.82
N PRO A 5 33.97 36.55 16.09
CA PRO A 5 33.80 35.42 17.00
C PRO A 5 32.34 35.10 17.31
N LEU A 6 31.47 36.12 17.34
CA LEU A 6 30.03 35.94 17.58
C LEU A 6 29.35 35.29 16.36
N VAL A 7 29.63 35.79 15.16
CA VAL A 7 29.11 35.20 13.90
C VAL A 7 29.60 33.76 13.75
N PHE A 8 30.89 33.51 14.02
CA PHE A 8 31.46 32.16 14.02
C PHE A 8 30.73 31.22 14.99
N GLY A 9 30.49 31.67 16.23
CA GLY A 9 29.76 30.90 17.23
C GLY A 9 28.33 30.53 16.79
N PHE A 10 27.61 31.47 16.20
CA PHE A 10 26.27 31.22 15.66
C PHE A 10 26.30 30.20 14.51
N VAL A 11 27.18 30.39 13.52
CA VAL A 11 27.31 29.46 12.39
C VAL A 11 27.74 28.07 12.87
N PHE A 12 28.68 27.99 13.82
CA PHE A 12 29.12 26.74 14.41
C PHE A 12 27.96 26.00 15.09
N LEU A 13 27.15 26.70 15.90
CA LEU A 13 26.01 26.09 16.59
C LEU A 13 25.00 25.48 15.61
N PHE A 14 24.67 26.19 14.53
CA PHE A 14 23.75 25.68 13.52
C PHE A 14 24.32 24.46 12.77
N ASN A 15 25.61 24.50 12.40
CA ASN A 15 26.27 23.37 11.74
C ASN A 15 26.40 22.16 12.66
N PHE A 16 26.74 22.36 13.92
CA PHE A 16 26.80 21.31 14.93
C PHE A 16 25.43 20.65 15.11
N ARG A 17 24.36 21.45 15.24
CA ARG A 17 22.98 20.94 15.33
C ARG A 17 22.58 20.15 14.08
N ALA A 18 22.96 20.62 12.89
CA ALA A 18 22.67 19.92 11.64
C ALA A 18 23.41 18.57 11.57
N ALA A 19 24.69 18.52 11.95
CA ALA A 19 25.45 17.29 12.03
C ALA A 19 24.82 16.30 13.03
N LEU A 20 24.38 16.79 14.21
CA LEU A 20 23.70 15.97 15.20
C LEU A 20 22.37 15.39 14.67
N LYS A 21 21.57 16.20 13.97
CA LYS A 21 20.32 15.75 13.32
C LYS A 21 20.61 14.64 12.30
N LEU A 22 21.64 14.80 11.47
CA LEU A 22 22.04 13.79 10.49
C LEU A 22 22.50 12.48 11.16
N LEU A 23 23.21 12.54 12.29
CA LEU A 23 23.59 11.35 13.05
C LEU A 23 22.37 10.61 13.61
N ILE A 24 21.39 11.35 14.13
CA ILE A 24 20.13 10.77 14.62
C ILE A 24 19.36 10.13 13.47
N ASP A 25 19.24 10.81 12.34
CA ASP A 25 18.55 10.28 11.15
C ASP A 25 19.24 9.04 10.61
N TRP A 26 20.58 9.04 10.55
CA TRP A 26 21.37 7.88 10.18
C TRP A 26 21.11 6.68 11.09
N LYS A 27 21.10 6.90 12.42
CA LYS A 27 20.79 5.84 13.38
C LYS A 27 19.36 5.35 13.24
N GLY A 28 18.42 6.24 12.97
CA GLY A 28 17.03 5.91 12.65
C GLY A 28 16.94 5.01 11.42
N MET A 29 17.60 5.39 10.32
CA MET A 29 17.65 4.62 9.09
C MET A 29 18.25 3.22 9.29
N LEU A 30 19.36 3.12 10.03
CA LEU A 30 19.95 1.82 10.36
C LEU A 30 19.00 0.94 11.18
N THR A 31 18.24 1.53 12.09
CA THR A 31 17.21 0.82 12.86
C THR A 31 16.09 0.31 11.95
N THR A 32 15.57 1.16 11.07
CA THR A 32 14.56 0.75 10.07
C THR A 32 15.07 -0.38 9.17
N ILE A 33 16.30 -0.27 8.67
CA ILE A 33 16.93 -1.34 7.89
C ILE A 33 17.03 -2.63 8.71
N GLY A 34 17.36 -2.54 10.00
CA GLY A 34 17.36 -3.67 10.93
C GLY A 34 16.01 -4.35 11.02
N PHE A 35 14.94 -3.59 11.28
CA PHE A 35 13.57 -4.13 11.33
C PHE A 35 13.15 -4.80 10.03
N VAL A 36 13.46 -4.17 8.90
CA VAL A 36 13.16 -4.74 7.58
C VAL A 36 13.91 -6.06 7.39
N LYS A 37 15.21 -6.10 7.69
CA LYS A 37 16.00 -7.34 7.58
C LYS A 37 15.45 -8.46 8.47
N GLU A 38 15.08 -8.13 9.70
CA GLU A 38 14.50 -9.10 10.64
C GLU A 38 13.13 -9.61 10.17
N ALA A 39 12.28 -8.72 9.65
CA ALA A 39 11.00 -9.09 9.06
C ALA A 39 11.20 -10.04 7.86
N TYR A 40 12.12 -9.72 6.95
CA TYR A 40 12.43 -10.59 5.80
C TYR A 40 13.03 -11.94 6.24
N ALA A 41 13.89 -11.94 7.26
CA ALA A 41 14.46 -13.18 7.81
C ALA A 41 13.43 -14.06 8.52
N SER A 42 12.28 -13.50 8.91
CA SER A 42 11.20 -14.24 9.57
C SER A 42 10.05 -14.61 8.64
N LEU A 43 10.17 -14.40 7.32
CA LEU A 43 9.13 -14.75 6.35
C LEU A 43 8.72 -16.23 6.42
N GLU A 44 9.68 -17.14 6.64
CA GLU A 44 9.41 -18.57 6.75
C GLU A 44 8.58 -18.94 8.00
N ARG A 45 8.48 -18.02 8.97
CA ARG A 45 7.67 -18.21 10.19
C ARG A 45 6.24 -17.68 10.04
N LEU A 46 5.94 -17.01 8.93
CA LEU A 46 4.58 -16.55 8.68
C LEU A 46 3.64 -17.75 8.51
N PRO A 47 2.41 -17.66 9.04
CA PRO A 47 1.42 -18.72 8.85
C PRO A 47 1.11 -18.89 7.37
N THR A 48 0.83 -20.13 6.98
CA THR A 48 0.33 -20.44 5.64
C THR A 48 -1.09 -19.89 5.48
N GLU A 49 -1.54 -19.72 4.24
CA GLU A 49 -2.92 -19.34 3.95
C GLU A 49 -3.92 -20.33 4.59
N ALA A 50 -3.67 -21.63 4.51
CA ALA A 50 -4.49 -22.62 5.19
C ALA A 50 -4.56 -22.41 6.72
N ALA A 51 -3.42 -22.12 7.36
CA ALA A 51 -3.40 -21.86 8.81
C ALA A 51 -4.12 -20.56 9.19
N LEU A 52 -4.13 -19.56 8.31
CA LEU A 52 -4.88 -18.31 8.50
C LEU A 52 -6.38 -18.48 8.28
N GLU A 53 -6.79 -19.33 7.35
CA GLU A 53 -8.22 -19.61 7.11
C GLU A 53 -8.86 -20.23 8.36
N ASP A 54 -8.13 -21.14 9.02
CA ASP A 54 -8.59 -21.87 10.21
C ASP A 54 -8.45 -21.09 11.54
N ASP A 55 -7.70 -19.97 11.60
CA ASP A 55 -7.53 -19.18 12.82
C ASP A 55 -8.62 -18.09 12.93
N ASP A 56 -9.54 -18.24 13.89
CA ASP A 56 -10.61 -17.26 14.17
C ASP A 56 -10.10 -15.84 14.44
N ARG A 57 -8.84 -15.68 14.86
CA ARG A 57 -8.22 -14.37 15.11
C ARG A 57 -7.60 -13.75 13.86
N ALA A 58 -7.48 -14.49 12.77
CA ALA A 58 -6.93 -13.96 11.53
C ALA A 58 -7.84 -12.83 11.00
N PRO A 59 -7.26 -11.67 10.61
CA PRO A 59 -8.06 -10.53 10.20
C PRO A 59 -8.82 -10.81 8.90
N ILE A 60 -9.95 -10.14 8.74
CA ILE A 60 -10.64 -10.04 7.44
C ILE A 60 -10.11 -8.79 6.75
N PHE A 61 -9.62 -8.94 5.52
CA PHE A 61 -9.19 -7.82 4.70
C PHE A 61 -10.29 -7.42 3.72
N LEU A 62 -10.60 -6.13 3.69
CA LEU A 62 -11.52 -5.53 2.74
C LEU A 62 -10.78 -4.49 1.90
N HIS A 63 -10.59 -4.79 0.61
CA HIS A 63 -10.07 -3.85 -0.37
C HIS A 63 -11.21 -3.08 -1.01
N LEU A 64 -11.25 -1.77 -0.76
CA LEU A 64 -12.14 -0.85 -1.47
C LEU A 64 -11.39 -0.31 -2.68
N VAL A 65 -11.90 -0.60 -3.87
CA VAL A 65 -11.33 -0.19 -5.15
C VAL A 65 -12.24 0.85 -5.78
N PRO A 66 -12.02 2.16 -5.54
CA PRO A 66 -12.71 3.19 -6.28
C PRO A 66 -12.24 3.14 -7.73
N ALA A 67 -13.16 2.91 -8.66
CA ALA A 67 -12.86 2.78 -10.07
C ALA A 67 -13.84 3.62 -10.88
N TYR A 68 -13.32 4.53 -11.72
CA TYR A 68 -14.13 5.39 -12.57
C TYR A 68 -13.46 5.50 -13.93
N GLN A 69 -14.16 5.04 -14.97
CA GLN A 69 -13.64 5.00 -16.33
C GLN A 69 -12.33 4.18 -16.44
N GLU A 70 -12.33 2.98 -15.84
CA GLU A 70 -11.16 2.11 -15.74
C GLU A 70 -11.31 0.88 -16.67
N PRO A 71 -10.89 0.97 -17.95
CA PRO A 71 -11.05 -0.14 -18.90
C PRO A 71 -10.18 -1.37 -18.54
N GLU A 72 -9.11 -1.17 -17.77
CA GLU A 72 -8.15 -2.21 -17.38
C GLU A 72 -8.38 -2.73 -15.95
N ILE A 73 -9.53 -2.44 -15.33
CA ILE A 73 -9.83 -2.81 -13.94
C ILE A 73 -9.64 -4.30 -13.63
N THR A 74 -9.80 -5.18 -14.63
CA THR A 74 -9.60 -6.63 -14.48
C THR A 74 -8.16 -6.98 -14.09
N ALA A 75 -7.16 -6.25 -14.56
CA ALA A 75 -5.76 -6.48 -14.19
C ALA A 75 -5.54 -6.17 -12.71
N THR A 76 -6.12 -5.08 -12.22
CA THR A 76 -6.09 -4.71 -10.79
C THR A 76 -6.79 -5.77 -9.94
N LEU A 77 -7.98 -6.24 -10.36
CA LEU A 77 -8.70 -7.28 -9.64
C LEU A 77 -7.95 -8.62 -9.63
N ALA A 78 -7.37 -9.02 -10.75
CA ALA A 78 -6.55 -10.23 -10.83
C ALA A 78 -5.34 -10.15 -9.89
N ALA A 79 -4.65 -9.01 -9.84
CA ALA A 79 -3.53 -8.80 -8.93
C ALA A 79 -3.96 -8.85 -7.46
N LEU A 80 -5.11 -8.25 -7.12
CA LEU A 80 -5.65 -8.29 -5.76
C LEU A 80 -6.04 -9.70 -5.34
N LEU A 81 -6.73 -10.44 -6.21
CA LEU A 81 -7.14 -11.83 -5.93
C LEU A 81 -5.95 -12.80 -5.90
N ALA A 82 -4.84 -12.47 -6.57
CA ALA A 82 -3.59 -13.22 -6.47
C ALA A 82 -2.77 -12.91 -5.19
N SER A 83 -3.28 -12.06 -4.29
CA SER A 83 -2.66 -11.81 -3.00
C SER A 83 -2.57 -13.10 -2.18
N ARG A 84 -1.44 -13.29 -1.48
CA ARG A 84 -1.21 -14.46 -0.62
C ARG A 84 -1.97 -14.32 0.70
N TYR A 85 -3.27 -14.44 0.63
CA TYR A 85 -4.18 -14.41 1.78
C TYR A 85 -5.39 -15.31 1.52
N PRO A 86 -5.99 -15.90 2.55
CA PRO A 86 -7.11 -16.80 2.35
C PRO A 86 -8.30 -16.11 1.67
N HIS A 87 -8.83 -16.73 0.61
CA HIS A 87 -9.92 -16.17 -0.18
C HIS A 87 -11.20 -15.96 0.65
N GLY A 88 -11.47 -16.80 1.65
CA GLY A 88 -12.62 -16.64 2.54
C GLY A 88 -12.53 -15.39 3.44
N ARG A 89 -11.33 -14.83 3.60
CA ARG A 89 -11.05 -13.66 4.44
C ARG A 89 -10.53 -12.44 3.67
N LEU A 90 -10.41 -12.54 2.35
CA LEU A 90 -10.02 -11.46 1.45
C LEU A 90 -11.22 -11.03 0.60
N HIS A 91 -11.74 -9.83 0.85
CA HIS A 91 -12.86 -9.28 0.11
C HIS A 91 -12.41 -8.09 -0.72
N VAL A 92 -12.84 -8.06 -1.98
CA VAL A 92 -12.60 -6.94 -2.89
C VAL A 92 -13.95 -6.36 -3.28
N VAL A 93 -14.13 -5.05 -3.04
CA VAL A 93 -15.33 -4.31 -3.40
C VAL A 93 -14.93 -3.20 -4.35
N VAL A 94 -15.46 -3.26 -5.57
CA VAL A 94 -15.31 -2.18 -6.54
C VAL A 94 -16.43 -1.17 -6.33
N VAL A 95 -16.05 0.10 -6.21
CA VAL A 95 -16.98 1.22 -6.06
C VAL A 95 -16.91 2.07 -7.32
N THR A 96 -17.98 2.04 -8.11
CA THR A 96 -18.17 2.83 -9.33
C THR A 96 -19.09 4.01 -9.10
N LYS A 97 -19.17 4.93 -10.08
CA LYS A 97 -20.17 6.01 -10.07
C LYS A 97 -21.39 5.61 -10.88
N GLU A 98 -22.58 5.88 -10.33
CA GLU A 98 -23.85 5.65 -11.03
C GLU A 98 -23.92 6.41 -12.38
N GLU A 99 -23.34 7.60 -12.45
CA GLU A 99 -23.26 8.40 -13.69
C GLU A 99 -22.57 7.62 -14.82
N GLU A 100 -21.48 6.92 -14.51
CA GLU A 100 -20.75 6.11 -15.49
C GLU A 100 -21.57 4.92 -15.96
N GLU A 101 -22.35 4.30 -15.08
CA GLU A 101 -23.24 3.20 -15.45
C GLU A 101 -24.37 3.66 -16.36
N ARG A 102 -24.87 4.89 -16.17
CA ARG A 102 -25.90 5.49 -17.04
C ARG A 102 -25.33 5.96 -18.38
N GLY A 103 -24.10 6.46 -18.39
CA GLY A 103 -23.43 7.00 -19.57
C GLY A 103 -21.92 6.74 -19.48
N PRO A 104 -21.41 5.62 -20.03
CA PRO A 104 -19.98 5.36 -20.02
C PRO A 104 -19.24 6.41 -20.85
N HIS A 105 -17.94 6.59 -20.54
CA HIS A 105 -17.08 7.45 -21.34
C HIS A 105 -17.08 6.98 -22.81
N PRO A 106 -17.13 7.88 -23.81
CA PRO A 106 -17.22 7.49 -25.23
C PRO A 106 -16.08 6.57 -25.71
N GLU A 107 -14.90 6.70 -25.11
CA GLU A 107 -13.74 5.87 -25.43
C GLU A 107 -13.78 4.50 -24.75
N MET A 108 -14.67 4.30 -23.78
CA MET A 108 -14.93 3.01 -23.16
C MET A 108 -16.12 2.33 -23.82
N GLY A 109 -15.91 1.13 -24.36
CA GLY A 109 -16.99 0.36 -24.99
C GLY A 109 -18.10 -0.05 -24.01
N VAL A 110 -17.79 -0.19 -22.72
CA VAL A 110 -18.74 -0.54 -21.64
C VAL A 110 -18.33 0.14 -20.33
N PRO A 111 -19.27 0.38 -19.38
CA PRO A 111 -18.94 0.93 -18.06
C PRO A 111 -18.02 0.01 -17.25
N THR A 112 -17.21 0.57 -16.35
CA THR A 112 -16.33 -0.20 -15.45
C THR A 112 -17.11 -1.29 -14.67
N ALA A 113 -18.30 -0.98 -14.18
CA ALA A 113 -19.12 -1.93 -13.43
C ALA A 113 -19.49 -3.18 -14.25
N GLU A 114 -19.68 -3.01 -15.55
CA GLU A 114 -19.99 -4.11 -16.46
C GLU A 114 -18.76 -5.01 -16.70
N ILE A 115 -17.57 -4.41 -16.82
CA ILE A 115 -16.30 -5.15 -16.90
C ILE A 115 -16.12 -6.01 -15.64
N VAL A 116 -16.36 -5.43 -14.46
CA VAL A 116 -16.26 -6.14 -13.17
C VAL A 116 -17.29 -7.27 -13.06
N ARG A 117 -18.54 -7.04 -13.48
CA ARG A 117 -19.58 -8.08 -13.48
C ARG A 117 -19.20 -9.28 -14.36
N ARG A 118 -18.66 -9.02 -15.56
CA ARG A 118 -18.18 -10.08 -16.46
C ARG A 118 -17.02 -10.85 -15.86
N TYR A 119 -16.01 -10.13 -15.37
CA TYR A 119 -14.86 -10.75 -14.72
C TYR A 119 -15.27 -11.63 -13.54
N ARG A 120 -16.18 -11.14 -12.67
CA ARG A 120 -16.72 -11.94 -11.56
C ARG A 120 -17.40 -13.22 -12.03
N ALA A 121 -18.11 -13.20 -13.15
CA ALA A 121 -18.79 -14.38 -13.68
C ALA A 121 -17.83 -15.46 -14.20
N GLU A 122 -16.58 -15.11 -14.48
CA GLU A 122 -15.52 -16.03 -14.91
C GLU A 122 -14.75 -16.64 -13.73
N LEU A 123 -14.93 -16.11 -12.51
CA LEU A 123 -14.27 -16.62 -11.32
C LEU A 123 -14.90 -17.93 -10.83
N PRO A 124 -14.11 -18.83 -10.22
CA PRO A 124 -14.64 -20.01 -9.56
C PRO A 124 -15.59 -19.62 -8.41
N PRO A 125 -16.58 -20.50 -8.10
CA PRO A 125 -17.58 -20.25 -7.05
C PRO A 125 -16.99 -20.18 -5.64
#